data_AF-A0A948EHP9-F1
#
_entry.id   AF-A0A948EHP9-F1
#
_cell.length_a   1.000
_cell.length_b   1.000
_cell.length_c   1.000
_cell.angle_alpha   90.00
_cell.angle_beta   90.00
_cell.angle_gamma   90.00
#
_symmetry.space_group_name_H-M   'P 1'
#
loop_
_entity.id
_entity.type
_entity.pdbx_description
1 polymer ?
#
loop_
_entity_poly.entity_id
_entity_poly.type
_entity_poly.pdbx_seq_one_letter_code
_entity_poly.pdbx_strand_id
1 'polypeptide(L)' 'FAKKIEQEVKKGEFVSKSEFIRNLFREWEENKLLKELKESQIEIRQGKGLILKSLKDIG' A
#
# COMPACT_ATOMS: atom_id res chain seq x y z
N PHE A 1 1.07 11.25 22.80
CA PHE A 1 1.41 10.55 21.54
C PHE A 1 2.72 9.75 21.66
N ALA A 2 3.84 10.37 22.05
CA ALA A 2 5.14 9.69 22.22
C ALA A 2 5.12 8.44 23.11
N LYS A 3 4.44 8.49 24.27
CA LYS A 3 4.30 7.33 25.17
C LYS A 3 3.57 6.13 24.54
N LYS A 4 2.61 6.40 23.65
CA LYS A 4 1.89 5.36 22.90
C LYS A 4 2.81 4.71 21.87
N ILE A 5 3.60 5.52 21.14
CA ILE A 5 4.62 5.01 20.22
C ILE A 5 5.63 4.13 20.97
N GLU A 6 6.11 4.56 22.13
CA GLU A 6 7.07 3.76 22.91
C GLU A 6 6.50 2.43 23.39
N GLN A 7 5.22 2.39 23.75
CA GLN A 7 4.54 1.15 24.10
C GLN A 7 4.42 0.21 22.90
N GLU A 8 4.02 0.72 21.74
CA GLU A 8 3.86 -0.09 20.53
C GLU A 8 5.22 -0.55 19.96
N VAL A 9 6.26 0.29 20.03
CA VAL A 9 7.65 -0.10 19.71
C VAL A 9 8.09 -1.30 20.55
N LYS A 10 7.82 -1.26 21.87
CA LYS A 10 8.16 -2.37 22.78
C LYS A 10 7.33 -3.62 22.55
N LYS A 11 6.05 -3.49 22.23
CA LYS A 11 5.14 -4.63 22.01
C LYS A 11 5.39 -5.35 20.69
N GLY A 12 5.67 -4.59 19.63
CA GLY A 12 5.94 -5.14 18.29
C GLY A 12 7.41 -5.51 18.06
N GLU A 13 8.22 -5.54 19.12
CA GLU A 13 9.64 -5.92 19.07
C GLU A 13 10.50 -5.07 18.11
N PHE A 14 10.14 -3.79 17.91
CA PHE A 14 10.88 -2.89 17.05
C PHE A 14 12.16 -2.40 17.74
N VAL A 15 13.29 -2.43 17.03
CA VAL A 15 14.61 -2.02 17.53
C VAL A 15 14.70 -0.51 17.72
N SER A 16 13.86 0.27 17.02
CA SER A 16 13.79 1.73 17.20
C SER A 16 12.44 2.35 16.82
N LYS A 17 12.21 3.60 17.27
CA LYS A 17 11.05 4.40 16.83
C LYS A 17 11.03 4.63 15.30
N SER A 18 12.19 4.83 14.68
CA SER A 18 12.30 5.02 13.22
C SER A 18 11.93 3.76 12.45
N GLU A 19 12.26 2.58 12.99
CA GLU A 19 11.86 1.31 12.41
C GLU A 19 10.36 1.08 12.51
N PHE A 20 9.77 1.36 13.67
CA PHE A 20 8.32 1.34 13.84
C PHE A 20 7.59 2.25 12.84
N ILE A 21 8.09 3.48 12.63
CA ILE A 21 7.50 4.41 11.66
C ILE A 21 7.65 3.89 10.22
N ARG A 22 8.81 3.30 9.86
CA ARG A 22 8.99 2.66 8.53
C ARG A 22 8.02 1.50 8.31
N ASN A 23 7.77 0.71 9.35
CA ASN A 23 6.79 -0.36 9.28
C ASN A 23 5.37 0.18 9.04
N LEU A 24 4.95 1.19 9.81
CA LEU A 24 3.66 1.85 9.61
C LEU A 24 3.50 2.42 8.20
N PHE A 25 4.56 3.03 7.66
CA PHE A 25 4.54 3.57 6.31
C PHE A 25 4.38 2.47 5.26
N ARG A 26 5.10 1.35 5.40
CA ARG A 26 4.97 0.18 4.53
C ARG A 26 3.54 -0.39 4.57
N GLU A 27 2.97 -0.58 5.75
CA GLU A 27 1.59 -1.07 5.88
C GLU A 27 0.59 -0.10 5.23
N TRP A 28 0.81 1.21 5.36
CA TRP A 28 -0.04 2.21 4.70
C TRP A 28 0.08 2.15 3.18
N GLU A 29 1.30 2.04 2.65
CA GLU A 29 1.55 1.89 1.20
C GLU A 29 0.91 0.62 0.65
N GLU A 30 1.04 -0.52 1.34
CA GLU A 30 0.43 -1.78 0.94
C GLU A 30 -1.10 -1.71 0.89
N ASN A 31 -1.71 -1.09 1.90
CA ASN A 31 -3.16 -0.88 1.92
C ASN A 31 -3.63 0.07 0.81
N LYS A 32 -2.85 1.12 0.53
CA LYS A 32 -3.12 2.03 -0.58
C LYS A 32 -3.03 1.30 -1.92
N LEU A 33 -1.97 0.52 -2.14
CA LEU A 33 -1.79 -0.30 -3.34
C LEU A 33 -2.94 -1.29 -3.54
N LEU A 34 -3.38 -1.97 -2.47
CA LEU A 34 -4.52 -2.89 -2.52
C LEU A 34 -5.82 -2.17 -2.91
N LYS A 35 -6.03 -0.94 -2.41
CA LYS A 35 -7.19 -0.12 -2.74
C LYS A 35 -7.17 0.27 -4.22
N GLU A 36 -6.05 0.79 -4.71
CA GLU A 36 -5.87 1.19 -6.11
C GLU A 36 -6.04 0.00 -7.06
N LEU A 37 -5.54 -1.17 -6.70
CA LEU A 37 -5.73 -2.40 -7.48
C LEU A 37 -7.22 -2.78 -7.58
N LYS A 38 -7.97 -2.71 -6.47
CA LYS A 38 -9.41 -3.00 -6.47
C LYS A 38 -10.19 -2.01 -7.31
N GLU A 39 -9.84 -0.74 -7.25
CA GLU A 39 -10.44 0.31 -8.08
C GLU A 39 -10.18 0.03 -9.56
N SER A 40 -8.94 -0.30 -9.93
CA SER A 40 -8.58 -0.70 -11.30
C SER A 40 -9.37 -1.92 -11.78
N GLN A 41 -9.55 -2.95 -10.93
CA GLN A 41 -10.36 -4.12 -11.27
C GLN A 41 -11.83 -3.76 -11.53
N ILE A 42 -12.39 -2.82 -10.77
CA ILE A 42 -13.77 -2.34 -10.99
C ILE A 42 -13.87 -1.61 -12.32
N GLU A 43 -12.92 -0.73 -12.64
CA GLU A 43 -12.90 0.00 -13.92
C GLU A 43 -12.82 -0.94 -15.11
N ILE A 44 -11.96 -1.96 -15.04
CA ILE A 44 -11.86 -2.99 -16.09
C ILE A 44 -13.20 -3.73 -16.26
N ARG A 45 -13.85 -4.14 -15.16
CA ARG A 45 -15.17 -4.81 -15.20
C ARG A 45 -16.27 -3.92 -15.77
N GLN A 46 -16.16 -2.60 -15.62
CA GLN A 46 -17.06 -1.61 -16.22
C GLN A 46 -16.76 -1.35 -17.70
N GLY A 47 -15.76 -2.00 -18.29
CA GLY A 47 -15.34 -1.80 -19.67
C GLY A 47 -14.52 -0.53 -19.89
N LYS A 48 -13.99 0.09 -18.83
CA LYS A 48 -13.15 1.31 -18.90
C LYS A 48 -11.65 1.00 -19.07
N GLY A 49 -11.27 -0.26 -19.15
CA GLY A 49 -9.89 -0.68 -19.36
C GLY A 49 -9.49 -0.62 -20.85
N LEU A 50 -8.20 -0.35 -21.09
CA LEU A 50 -7.62 -0.48 -22.43
C LEU A 50 -7.39 -1.97 -22.75
N ILE A 51 -7.96 -2.44 -23.85
CA ILE A 51 -7.64 -3.76 -24.42
C ILE A 51 -6.45 -3.57 -25.34
N LEU A 52 -5.28 -3.99 -24.88
CA LEU A 52 -4.06 -3.99 -25.68
C LEU A 52 -4.02 -5.29 -26.49
N LYS A 53 -3.91 -5.19 -27.81
CA LYS A 53 -3.75 -6.36 -28.70
C LYS A 53 -2.28 -6.76 -28.81
N SER A 54 -1.37 -5.84 -28.52
CA SER A 54 0.06 -6.07 -28.47
C SER A 54 0.74 -5.10 -27.49
N LEU A 55 1.95 -5.45 -27.05
CA LEU A 55 2.77 -4.57 -26.20
C LEU A 55 3.15 -3.24 -26.88
N LYS A 56 3.06 -3.14 -28.21
CA LYS A 56 3.28 -1.89 -28.95
C LYS A 56 2.15 -0.89 -28.74
N ASP A 57 0.99 -1.36 -28.25
CA ASP A 57 -0.20 -0.54 -28.06
C ASP A 57 -0.12 0.27 -26.75
N ILE A 58 0.91 0.05 -25.93
CA ILE A 58 1.15 0.77 -24.66
C ILE A 58 1.77 2.16 -24.86
N GLY A 59 2.34 2.44 -26.04
CA GLY A 59 3.15 3.64 -26.29
C GLY A 59 4.63 3.40 -26.00
#